data_AF-A0AAE9A5F7-F1
#
_entry.id   AF-A0AAE9A5F7-F1
#
_cell.length_a   1.000
_cell.length_b   1.000
_cell.length_c   1.000
_cell.angle_alpha   90.00
_cell.angle_beta   90.00
_cell.angle_gamma   90.00
#
_symmetry.space_group_name_H-M   'P 1'
#
loop_
_entity.id
_entity.type
_entity.pdbx_description
1 polymer ?
#
loop_
_entity_poly.entity_id
_entity_poly.type
_entity_poly.pdbx_seq_one_letter_code
_entity_poly.pdbx_strand_id
1 'polypeptide(L)'
;MYVKVFGPLGSEEEVYSAESEEFFFISDGGTIQLQTGNGTVQFGFTVDWVQNGPFSPSEIRVNQSSTLPPTSGILKLSSILVTADTHVSLTAIAYNTVDYYMLLRGVLVYDGPDLNSPYVGTVYQLWTSQTQYVSTRNQLTIQFLNRNQLLQEQMLVIQDYENTKGIAHFLGVSCQSGTNCGKFSIDASNGPVAIQTIYSANLLEVDVLTEIDGTGTLEVYMGGVTKNKDNVLAYYNAQTNSPYLPQKFQYPLKTYVLTRGKANINITRDTDEFGKTKDFGRKGFIASTFFAQLDDRQHAYGKILAPRGFSNAKFKLRFINADMTGNTMMYIEGYQNGVTIFEKDYNSTVLPDLNKDIFITGDSFEMYYDSNSFSQQKIPTRGVYMKFEVLKP
;
A
#
# COMPACT_ATOMS: atom_id res chain seq x y z
N MET A 1 7.13 -17.90 31.76
CA MET A 1 8.07 -18.60 30.88
C MET A 1 8.29 -17.71 29.69
N TYR A 2 9.51 -17.57 29.21
CA TYR A 2 9.73 -16.99 27.89
C TYR A 2 10.81 -17.82 27.20
N VAL A 3 10.60 -18.07 25.91
CA VAL A 3 11.52 -18.82 25.07
C VAL A 3 12.30 -17.80 24.25
N LYS A 4 13.62 -17.88 24.30
CA LYS A 4 14.47 -17.12 23.39
C LYS A 4 14.76 -17.99 22.19
N VAL A 5 14.32 -17.57 21.02
CA VAL A 5 14.67 -18.25 19.76
C VAL A 5 15.76 -17.44 19.08
N PHE A 6 16.90 -18.07 18.88
CA PHE A 6 17.96 -17.56 18.04
C PHE A 6 17.78 -18.13 16.64
N GLY A 7 17.45 -17.26 15.69
CA GLY A 7 17.30 -17.63 14.29
C GLY A 7 18.62 -18.10 13.65
N PRO A 8 18.60 -18.36 12.34
CA PRO A 8 19.65 -19.09 11.61
C PRO A 8 21.07 -18.57 11.81
N LEU A 9 21.23 -17.28 12.14
CA LEU A 9 22.53 -16.59 12.22
C LEU A 9 22.61 -15.60 13.40
N GLY A 10 21.94 -15.90 14.51
CA GLY A 10 22.08 -15.17 15.79
C GLY A 10 21.06 -14.06 16.05
N SER A 11 20.05 -13.90 15.19
CA SER A 11 18.90 -13.04 15.44
C SER A 11 18.10 -13.53 16.65
N GLU A 12 17.93 -12.69 17.68
CA GLU A 12 17.21 -13.06 18.90
C GLU A 12 15.74 -12.61 18.83
N GLU A 13 14.84 -13.51 19.23
CA GLU A 13 13.42 -13.24 19.42
C GLU A 13 12.94 -13.78 20.77
N GLU A 14 12.22 -12.96 21.53
CA GLU A 14 11.57 -13.37 22.78
C GLU A 14 10.12 -13.80 22.51
N VAL A 15 9.83 -15.06 22.82
CA VAL A 15 8.53 -15.70 22.58
C VAL A 15 7.88 -15.98 23.94
N TYR A 16 6.80 -15.26 24.22
CA TYR A 16 6.09 -15.32 25.49
C TYR A 16 4.96 -16.36 25.53
N SER A 17 4.45 -16.74 24.35
CA SER A 17 3.46 -17.80 24.15
C SER A 17 3.58 -18.31 22.71
N ALA A 18 3.51 -19.62 22.50
CA ALA A 18 3.47 -20.22 21.16
C ALA A 18 2.55 -21.44 21.18
N GLU A 19 1.60 -21.51 20.25
CA GLU A 19 0.73 -22.69 20.05
C GLU A 19 1.10 -23.46 18.78
N SER A 20 1.34 -22.75 17.67
CA SER A 20 1.71 -23.34 16.37
C SER A 20 2.59 -22.38 15.56
N GLU A 21 3.53 -21.71 16.24
CA GLU A 21 4.45 -20.79 15.57
C GLU A 21 5.52 -21.54 14.76
N GLU A 22 5.75 -21.08 13.53
CA GLU A 22 6.82 -21.56 12.68
C GLU A 22 8.11 -20.76 12.92
N PHE A 23 9.23 -21.49 12.99
CA PHE A 23 10.58 -20.94 13.03
C PHE A 23 11.42 -21.64 11.97
N PHE A 24 12.30 -20.88 11.34
CA PHE A 24 13.10 -21.34 10.22
C PHE A 24 14.58 -21.28 10.62
N PHE A 25 15.29 -22.36 10.33
CA PHE A 25 16.70 -22.52 10.64
C PHE A 25 17.43 -23.01 9.37
N ILE A 26 18.69 -22.62 9.20
CA ILE A 26 19.57 -23.15 8.15
C ILE A 26 20.51 -24.20 8.75
N SER A 27 21.08 -25.08 7.92
CA SER A 27 22.06 -26.07 8.39
C SER A 27 23.22 -25.38 9.11
N ASP A 28 23.61 -25.91 10.27
CA ASP A 28 24.63 -25.37 11.19
C ASP A 28 24.24 -24.06 11.90
N GLY A 29 22.98 -23.65 11.83
CA GLY A 29 22.45 -22.41 12.43
C GLY A 29 21.20 -22.61 13.29
N GLY A 30 20.98 -21.67 14.21
CA GLY A 30 19.80 -21.62 15.07
C GLY A 30 19.98 -22.25 16.46
N THR A 31 19.35 -21.67 17.47
CA THR A 31 19.30 -22.22 18.83
C THR A 31 17.96 -21.87 19.47
N ILE A 32 17.31 -22.83 20.12
CA ILE A 32 16.14 -22.57 20.96
C ILE A 32 16.59 -22.62 22.41
N GLN A 33 16.52 -21.49 23.12
CA GLN A 33 16.86 -21.41 24.52
C GLN A 33 15.59 -21.25 25.37
N LEU A 34 15.35 -22.22 26.23
CA LEU A 34 14.19 -22.24 27.12
C LEU A 34 14.56 -21.64 28.48
N GLN A 35 13.83 -20.62 28.93
CA GLN A 35 13.90 -20.13 30.30
C GLN A 35 12.59 -20.40 31.05
N THR A 36 12.63 -21.43 31.89
CA THR A 36 11.45 -21.95 32.62
C THR A 36 11.31 -21.39 34.05
N GLY A 37 12.31 -20.66 34.56
CA GLY A 37 12.33 -20.24 35.97
C GLY A 37 12.19 -21.44 36.92
N ASN A 38 11.41 -21.28 38.00
CA ASN A 38 11.15 -22.34 38.99
C ASN A 38 9.92 -23.22 38.68
N GLY A 39 9.28 -23.05 37.52
CA GLY A 39 8.09 -23.80 37.14
C GLY A 39 8.42 -25.11 36.41
N THR A 40 7.60 -26.14 36.61
CA THR A 40 7.59 -27.33 35.75
C THR A 40 6.90 -26.99 34.45
N VAL A 41 7.59 -27.11 33.32
CA VAL A 41 7.03 -26.82 32.00
C VAL A 41 7.28 -27.97 31.03
N GLN A 42 6.30 -28.25 30.17
CA GLN A 42 6.44 -29.14 29.01
C GLN A 42 6.64 -28.28 27.77
N PHE A 43 7.71 -28.56 27.02
CA PHE A 43 8.01 -27.92 25.74
C PHE A 43 8.23 -29.01 24.69
N GLY A 44 7.67 -28.82 23.51
CA GLY A 44 7.81 -29.74 22.39
C GLY A 44 7.76 -28.97 21.07
N PHE A 45 8.39 -29.55 20.05
CA PHE A 45 8.41 -29.02 18.69
C PHE A 45 8.53 -30.18 17.71
N THR A 46 8.10 -29.94 16.47
CA THR A 46 8.31 -30.86 15.35
C THR A 46 9.34 -30.22 14.41
N VAL A 47 10.22 -31.03 13.84
CA VAL A 47 11.22 -30.56 12.87
C VAL A 47 10.92 -31.16 11.51
N ASP A 48 10.82 -30.29 10.51
CA ASP A 48 10.74 -30.69 9.11
C ASP A 48 12.04 -30.28 8.40
N TRP A 49 12.83 -31.28 7.99
CA TRP A 49 14.10 -31.10 7.30
C TRP A 49 13.91 -31.11 5.79
N VAL A 50 14.45 -30.10 5.09
CA VAL A 50 14.54 -30.11 3.62
C VAL A 50 15.90 -29.65 3.15
N GLN A 51 16.33 -30.31 2.09
CA GLN A 51 17.45 -29.89 1.28
C GLN A 51 16.95 -28.91 0.20
N ASN A 52 17.43 -27.67 0.26
CA ASN A 52 17.18 -26.72 -0.81
C ASN A 52 17.92 -27.16 -2.09
N GLY A 53 17.28 -26.93 -3.24
CA GLY A 53 17.90 -27.14 -4.55
C GLY A 53 19.09 -26.21 -4.81
N PRO A 54 19.76 -26.33 -5.96
CA PRO A 54 20.85 -25.43 -6.33
C PRO A 54 20.37 -23.97 -6.34
N PHE A 55 21.23 -23.05 -5.91
CA PHE A 55 20.93 -21.62 -5.95
C PHE A 55 20.75 -21.16 -7.40
N SER A 56 19.52 -20.80 -7.74
CA SER A 56 19.10 -20.33 -9.06
C SER A 56 18.07 -19.21 -8.88
N PRO A 57 18.50 -18.01 -8.47
CA PRO A 57 17.59 -16.93 -8.13
C PRO A 57 16.87 -16.42 -9.39
N SER A 58 15.63 -15.94 -9.23
CA SER A 58 15.07 -15.04 -10.24
C SER A 58 15.62 -13.65 -10.07
N GLU A 59 15.79 -12.94 -11.17
CA GLU A 59 16.37 -11.60 -11.15
C GLU A 59 15.29 -10.54 -11.24
N ILE A 60 15.38 -9.53 -10.37
CA ILE A 60 14.54 -8.34 -10.38
C ILE A 60 15.45 -7.12 -10.47
N ARG A 61 15.09 -6.18 -11.33
CA ARG A 61 15.75 -4.88 -11.42
C ARG A 61 14.82 -3.77 -10.95
N VAL A 62 15.33 -2.91 -10.08
CA VAL A 62 14.67 -1.69 -9.64
C VAL A 62 15.49 -0.47 -10.08
N ASN A 63 14.80 0.62 -10.39
CA ASN A 63 15.45 1.86 -10.85
C ASN A 63 14.82 3.07 -10.16
N GLN A 64 15.46 4.22 -10.30
CA GLN A 64 15.03 5.47 -9.66
C GLN A 64 13.70 6.00 -10.21
N SER A 65 13.36 5.72 -11.47
CA SER A 65 12.12 6.19 -12.10
C SER A 65 10.91 5.29 -11.82
N SER A 66 11.10 4.14 -11.17
CA SER A 66 10.03 3.19 -10.88
C SER A 66 9.08 3.75 -9.81
N THR A 67 7.85 4.03 -10.22
CA THR A 67 6.77 4.47 -9.33
C THR A 67 6.06 3.30 -8.66
N LEU A 68 6.00 2.14 -9.32
CA LEU A 68 5.44 0.91 -8.78
C LEU A 68 6.57 -0.09 -8.48
N PRO A 69 6.98 -0.22 -7.22
CA PRO A 69 7.90 -1.26 -6.79
C PRO A 69 7.35 -2.65 -7.13
N PRO A 70 8.23 -3.62 -7.45
CA PRO A 70 7.84 -5.03 -7.51
C PRO A 70 7.20 -5.44 -6.19
N THR A 71 5.91 -5.82 -6.24
CA THR A 71 5.09 -6.13 -5.04
C THR A 71 4.37 -7.47 -5.15
N SER A 72 4.24 -8.03 -6.36
CA SER A 72 3.58 -9.31 -6.62
C SER A 72 4.51 -10.26 -7.40
N GLY A 73 4.41 -11.56 -7.13
CA GLY A 73 5.15 -12.60 -7.86
C GLY A 73 6.55 -12.95 -7.33
N ILE A 74 7.04 -12.26 -6.31
CA ILE A 74 8.30 -12.57 -5.59
C ILE A 74 8.20 -13.97 -4.90
N LEU A 75 6.99 -14.45 -4.61
CA LEU A 75 6.75 -15.48 -3.58
C LEU A 75 6.50 -16.90 -4.10
N LYS A 76 6.61 -17.12 -5.41
CA LYS A 76 6.71 -18.48 -5.97
C LYS A 76 8.16 -18.93 -6.17
N LEU A 77 9.11 -18.12 -5.69
CA LEU A 77 10.52 -18.25 -5.99
C LEU A 77 11.26 -18.77 -4.76
N SER A 78 12.18 -19.70 -4.98
CA SER A 78 13.08 -20.16 -3.92
C SER A 78 14.01 -19.04 -3.47
N SER A 79 14.48 -18.22 -4.43
CA SER A 79 15.43 -17.13 -4.18
C SER A 79 15.26 -16.02 -5.21
N ILE A 80 15.62 -14.80 -4.83
CA ILE A 80 15.61 -13.62 -5.71
C ILE A 80 16.92 -12.88 -5.58
N LEU A 81 17.48 -12.49 -6.72
CA LEU A 81 18.55 -11.52 -6.82
C LEU A 81 17.95 -10.19 -7.25
N VAL A 82 18.07 -9.17 -6.42
CA VAL A 82 17.65 -7.81 -6.73
C VAL A 82 18.87 -7.01 -7.15
N THR A 83 18.76 -6.26 -8.25
CA THR A 83 19.76 -5.27 -8.66
C THR A 83 19.11 -3.88 -8.77
N ALA A 84 19.75 -2.87 -8.18
CA ALA A 84 19.36 -1.47 -8.27
C ALA A 84 20.33 -0.66 -9.16
N ASP A 85 19.97 0.57 -9.52
CA ASP A 85 20.89 1.49 -10.19
C ASP A 85 21.92 2.05 -9.19
N THR A 86 21.51 2.25 -7.93
CA THR A 86 22.40 2.68 -6.83
C THR A 86 22.54 1.63 -5.74
N HIS A 87 21.66 1.63 -4.75
CA HIS A 87 21.56 0.62 -3.70
C HIS A 87 20.13 0.09 -3.69
N VAL A 88 19.95 -1.16 -3.29
CA VAL A 88 18.64 -1.74 -3.06
C VAL A 88 18.16 -1.29 -1.69
N SER A 89 16.93 -0.81 -1.62
CA SER A 89 16.17 -0.59 -0.40
C SER A 89 15.05 -1.63 -0.32
N LEU A 90 14.99 -2.34 0.80
CA LEU A 90 13.98 -3.36 1.07
C LEU A 90 13.21 -2.99 2.33
N THR A 91 11.87 -2.95 2.23
CA THR A 91 10.94 -2.86 3.36
C THR A 91 9.93 -3.99 3.30
N ALA A 92 9.14 -4.15 4.36
CA ALA A 92 8.24 -5.29 4.53
C ALA A 92 6.83 -4.85 4.93
N ILE A 93 5.83 -5.56 4.44
CA ILE A 93 4.42 -5.41 4.78
C ILE A 93 3.86 -6.78 5.12
N ALA A 94 3.22 -6.88 6.29
CA ALA A 94 2.54 -8.09 6.73
C ALA A 94 1.19 -7.77 7.38
N TYR A 95 0.32 -8.78 7.42
CA TYR A 95 -0.84 -8.74 8.31
C TYR A 95 -0.38 -8.90 9.74
N ASN A 96 -0.96 -8.13 10.66
CA ASN A 96 -0.67 -8.23 12.08
C ASN A 96 -1.45 -9.40 12.72
N THR A 97 -1.29 -10.58 12.15
CA THR A 97 -1.87 -11.85 12.60
C THR A 97 -0.79 -12.91 12.57
N VAL A 98 -0.77 -13.74 13.61
CA VAL A 98 0.32 -14.69 13.92
C VAL A 98 0.69 -15.56 12.71
N ASP A 99 -0.32 -16.08 12.02
CA ASP A 99 -0.19 -16.92 10.81
C ASP A 99 0.63 -16.28 9.69
N TYR A 100 0.62 -14.94 9.58
CA TYR A 100 1.23 -14.24 8.45
C TYR A 100 2.59 -13.65 8.77
N TYR A 101 2.77 -13.04 9.95
CA TYR A 101 4.05 -12.42 10.28
C TYR A 101 5.12 -13.47 10.61
N MET A 102 4.76 -14.66 11.13
CA MET A 102 5.74 -15.71 11.47
C MET A 102 6.53 -16.16 10.24
N LEU A 103 5.91 -16.09 9.06
CA LEU A 103 6.50 -16.51 7.78
C LEU A 103 7.58 -15.53 7.31
N LEU A 104 7.61 -14.30 7.82
CA LEU A 104 8.71 -13.38 7.56
C LEU A 104 10.03 -13.86 8.21
N ARG A 105 9.97 -14.75 9.21
CA ARG A 105 11.16 -15.38 9.82
C ARG A 105 11.88 -16.29 8.83
N GLY A 106 11.14 -16.88 7.88
CA GLY A 106 11.65 -17.74 6.81
C GLY A 106 12.14 -16.99 5.57
N VAL A 107 12.17 -15.66 5.58
CA VAL A 107 12.70 -14.85 4.48
C VAL A 107 14.02 -14.21 4.91
N LEU A 108 15.11 -14.71 4.33
CA LEU A 108 16.47 -14.31 4.69
C LEU A 108 17.03 -13.32 3.67
N VAL A 109 17.80 -12.35 4.13
CA VAL A 109 18.38 -11.29 3.28
C VAL A 109 19.90 -11.29 3.39
N TYR A 110 20.57 -11.23 2.25
CA TYR A 110 22.03 -11.21 2.09
C TYR A 110 22.45 -9.98 1.27
N ASP A 111 23.50 -9.29 1.72
CA ASP A 111 24.05 -8.10 1.09
C ASP A 111 25.05 -8.46 -0.02
N GLY A 112 24.51 -8.89 -1.16
CA GLY A 112 25.29 -9.25 -2.34
C GLY A 112 24.55 -10.18 -3.30
N PRO A 113 25.26 -10.75 -4.28
CA PRO A 113 24.67 -11.49 -5.40
C PRO A 113 24.21 -12.92 -5.08
N ASP A 114 24.57 -13.47 -3.92
CA ASP A 114 24.32 -14.87 -3.59
C ASP A 114 24.18 -15.15 -2.09
N LEU A 115 23.98 -16.42 -1.74
CA LEU A 115 23.86 -16.91 -0.35
C LEU A 115 25.20 -16.97 0.41
N ASN A 116 26.33 -16.75 -0.26
CA ASN A 116 27.65 -16.63 0.38
C ASN A 116 27.97 -15.19 0.78
N SER A 117 27.14 -14.24 0.34
CA SER A 117 27.27 -12.83 0.66
C SER A 117 26.96 -12.59 2.15
N PRO A 118 27.41 -11.47 2.75
CA PRO A 118 27.14 -11.17 4.15
C PRO A 118 25.65 -11.21 4.48
N TYR A 119 25.27 -11.95 5.52
CA TYR A 119 23.89 -11.99 6.00
C TYR A 119 23.50 -10.69 6.70
N VAL A 120 22.33 -10.16 6.36
CA VAL A 120 21.79 -8.91 6.91
C VAL A 120 20.81 -9.18 8.04
N GLY A 121 19.91 -10.14 7.84
CA GLY A 121 18.81 -10.39 8.77
C GLY A 121 17.64 -11.10 8.11
N THR A 122 16.60 -11.35 8.92
CA THR A 122 15.30 -11.83 8.42
C THR A 122 14.38 -10.66 8.08
N VAL A 123 13.41 -10.90 7.21
CA VAL A 123 12.37 -9.89 6.93
C VAL A 123 11.49 -9.63 8.16
N TYR A 124 11.37 -10.59 9.08
CA TYR A 124 10.66 -10.36 10.34
C TYR A 124 11.35 -9.29 11.19
N GLN A 125 12.68 -9.36 11.31
CA GLN A 125 13.45 -8.32 12.00
C GLN A 125 13.30 -6.96 11.33
N LEU A 126 13.38 -6.93 9.99
CA LEU A 126 13.15 -5.71 9.21
C LEU A 126 11.77 -5.08 9.50
N TRP A 127 10.71 -5.88 9.47
CA TRP A 127 9.33 -5.43 9.68
C TRP A 127 9.13 -4.92 11.12
N THR A 128 9.57 -5.69 12.12
CA THR A 128 9.41 -5.33 13.54
C THR A 128 10.22 -4.10 13.94
N SER A 129 11.40 -3.91 13.36
CA SER A 129 12.23 -2.72 13.60
C SER A 129 11.79 -1.48 12.82
N GLN A 130 10.77 -1.62 11.95
CA GLN A 130 10.16 -0.53 11.18
C GLN A 130 11.20 0.31 10.41
N THR A 131 12.16 -0.37 9.79
CA THR A 131 13.26 0.24 9.03
C THR A 131 13.31 -0.33 7.61
N GLN A 132 14.37 -0.03 6.89
CA GLN A 132 14.73 -0.59 5.59
C GLN A 132 16.07 -1.31 5.69
N TYR A 133 16.23 -2.40 4.95
CA TYR A 133 17.55 -2.93 4.63
C TYR A 133 18.08 -2.26 3.37
N VAL A 134 19.34 -1.83 3.44
CA VAL A 134 20.00 -1.14 2.33
C VAL A 134 21.28 -1.89 1.99
N SER A 135 21.45 -2.27 0.72
CA SER A 135 22.67 -2.96 0.28
C SER A 135 23.89 -2.03 0.35
N THR A 136 25.06 -2.58 0.67
CA THR A 136 26.33 -1.83 0.63
C THR A 136 26.70 -1.44 -0.80
N ARG A 137 26.39 -2.30 -1.77
CA ARG A 137 26.49 -2.01 -3.22
C ARG A 137 25.10 -1.92 -3.82
N ASN A 138 24.91 -2.45 -5.02
CA ASN A 138 23.66 -2.35 -5.77
C ASN A 138 22.86 -3.65 -5.80
N GLN A 139 23.17 -4.64 -4.95
CA GLN A 139 22.54 -5.96 -4.99
C GLN A 139 22.15 -6.48 -3.61
N LEU A 140 20.98 -7.11 -3.53
CA LEU A 140 20.56 -7.96 -2.40
C LEU A 140 20.11 -9.31 -2.93
N THR A 141 20.38 -10.36 -2.16
CA THR A 141 19.79 -11.69 -2.38
C THR A 141 18.79 -11.99 -1.29
N ILE A 142 17.60 -12.44 -1.68
CA ILE A 142 16.49 -12.77 -0.79
C ILE A 142 16.20 -14.26 -0.95
N GLN A 143 16.27 -15.02 0.14
CA GLN A 143 16.03 -16.45 0.17
C GLN A 143 14.74 -16.76 0.92
N PHE A 144 13.85 -17.54 0.29
CA PHE A 144 12.61 -17.98 0.89
C PHE A 144 12.78 -19.43 1.38
N LEU A 145 12.45 -19.67 2.64
CA LEU A 145 12.43 -21.01 3.27
C LEU A 145 11.00 -21.54 3.45
N ASN A 146 10.00 -20.68 3.24
CA ASN A 146 8.59 -21.01 3.41
C ASN A 146 8.16 -22.05 2.35
N ARG A 147 7.57 -23.16 2.79
CA ARG A 147 7.14 -24.25 1.89
C ARG A 147 5.66 -24.22 1.52
N ASN A 148 4.86 -23.44 2.23
CA ASN A 148 3.42 -23.40 2.01
C ASN A 148 3.10 -22.55 0.78
N GLN A 149 2.28 -23.08 -0.13
CA GLN A 149 1.59 -22.30 -1.17
C GLN A 149 0.59 -21.37 -0.49
N LEU A 150 1.11 -20.28 0.07
CA LEU A 150 0.29 -19.38 0.85
C LEU A 150 -0.57 -18.56 -0.10
N LEU A 151 -1.87 -18.56 0.18
CA LEU A 151 -2.88 -17.82 -0.56
C LEU A 151 -2.74 -16.31 -0.39
N GLN A 152 -1.96 -15.85 0.59
CA GLN A 152 -1.65 -14.43 0.77
C GLN A 152 -0.16 -14.19 0.78
N GLU A 153 0.23 -13.31 -0.12
CA GLU A 153 1.60 -12.94 -0.44
C GLU A 153 2.22 -12.12 0.71
N GLN A 154 3.34 -12.55 1.32
CA GLN A 154 4.12 -11.67 2.20
C GLN A 154 4.76 -10.57 1.36
N MET A 155 4.44 -9.31 1.62
CA MET A 155 4.76 -8.26 0.66
C MET A 155 6.07 -7.58 1.02
N LEU A 156 7.06 -7.82 0.18
CA LEU A 156 8.30 -7.07 0.15
C LEU A 156 8.09 -5.84 -0.74
N VAL A 157 8.58 -4.68 -0.32
CA VAL A 157 8.63 -3.50 -1.17
C VAL A 157 10.09 -3.21 -1.44
N ILE A 158 10.46 -3.25 -2.71
CA ILE A 158 11.85 -3.18 -3.16
C ILE A 158 12.01 -1.97 -4.06
N GLN A 159 12.89 -1.05 -3.68
CA GLN A 159 13.12 0.21 -4.39
C GLN A 159 14.60 0.50 -4.56
N ASP A 160 14.93 1.39 -5.51
CA ASP A 160 16.23 2.05 -5.50
C ASP A 160 16.32 2.99 -4.29
N TYR A 161 17.41 2.89 -3.53
CA TYR A 161 17.57 3.61 -2.26
C TYR A 161 17.54 5.13 -2.43
N GLU A 162 17.91 5.69 -3.59
CA GLU A 162 17.81 7.15 -3.78
C GLU A 162 16.37 7.66 -3.67
N ASN A 163 15.37 6.80 -3.82
CA ASN A 163 13.97 7.15 -3.63
C ASN A 163 13.50 7.08 -2.17
N THR A 164 14.13 6.25 -1.34
CA THR A 164 13.75 6.02 0.07
C THR A 164 14.75 6.63 1.06
N LYS A 165 15.83 7.21 0.55
CA LYS A 165 16.90 7.86 1.30
C LYS A 165 16.34 8.97 2.18
N GLY A 166 16.72 8.93 3.45
CA GLY A 166 16.32 9.91 4.45
C GLY A 166 14.98 9.60 5.14
N ILE A 167 14.24 8.58 4.73
CA ILE A 167 13.09 8.08 5.50
C ILE A 167 13.64 7.27 6.68
N ALA A 168 13.27 7.66 7.89
CA ALA A 168 13.75 7.07 9.13
C ALA A 168 13.01 5.78 9.48
N HIS A 169 11.69 5.75 9.27
CA HIS A 169 10.85 4.61 9.63
C HIS A 169 9.85 4.24 8.54
N PHE A 170 9.60 2.93 8.42
CA PHE A 170 8.61 2.35 7.52
C PHE A 170 7.65 1.46 8.30
N LEU A 171 6.37 1.79 8.22
CA LEU A 171 5.30 0.98 8.77
C LEU A 171 4.57 0.27 7.63
N GLY A 172 4.75 -1.05 7.53
CA GLY A 172 4.00 -1.87 6.58
C GLY A 172 2.65 -2.31 7.15
N VAL A 173 1.57 -1.92 6.50
CA VAL A 173 0.18 -2.19 6.94
C VAL A 173 -0.56 -3.03 5.89
N SER A 174 -1.05 -4.18 6.33
CA SER A 174 -2.01 -4.99 5.58
C SER A 174 -3.27 -5.24 6.42
N CYS A 175 -4.43 -5.08 5.79
CA CYS A 175 -5.76 -5.26 6.38
C CYS A 175 -6.68 -5.99 5.39
N GLN A 176 -7.88 -6.37 5.79
CA GLN A 176 -8.83 -7.04 4.89
C GLN A 176 -9.68 -6.03 4.12
N SER A 177 -10.21 -6.43 2.96
CA SER A 177 -11.18 -5.62 2.20
C SER A 177 -12.40 -5.28 3.05
N GLY A 178 -12.94 -4.06 2.92
CA GLY A 178 -14.12 -3.61 3.66
C GLY A 178 -13.93 -3.43 5.17
N THR A 179 -12.70 -3.48 5.70
CA THR A 179 -12.42 -3.34 7.14
C THR A 179 -11.71 -2.03 7.46
N ASN A 180 -11.86 -1.56 8.71
CA ASN A 180 -11.02 -0.49 9.24
C ASN A 180 -9.61 -1.03 9.51
N CYS A 181 -8.59 -0.48 8.83
CA CYS A 181 -7.20 -0.88 9.04
C CYS A 181 -6.65 -0.32 10.35
N GLY A 182 -7.25 0.76 10.85
CA GLY A 182 -6.96 1.34 12.16
C GLY A 182 -6.32 2.72 12.09
N LYS A 183 -5.96 3.19 13.29
CA LYS A 183 -5.33 4.49 13.53
C LYS A 183 -3.84 4.28 13.81
N PHE A 184 -3.00 4.95 13.04
CA PHE A 184 -1.54 4.86 13.10
C PHE A 184 -0.96 6.17 13.63
N SER A 185 -0.23 6.09 14.74
CA SER A 185 0.53 7.23 15.28
C SER A 185 1.93 7.23 14.69
N ILE A 186 2.29 8.30 14.01
CA ILE A 186 3.61 8.47 13.39
C ILE A 186 4.29 9.74 13.88
N ASP A 187 5.59 9.64 14.16
CA ASP A 187 6.42 10.72 14.69
C ASP A 187 7.62 10.96 13.78
N ALA A 188 7.54 12.00 12.97
CA ALA A 188 8.59 12.41 12.04
C ALA A 188 9.54 13.47 12.64
N SER A 189 9.67 13.51 13.97
CA SER A 189 10.57 14.44 14.66
C SER A 189 12.05 14.07 14.49
N ASN A 190 12.35 12.77 14.26
CA ASN A 190 13.71 12.25 14.04
C ASN A 190 13.97 11.88 12.56
N GLY A 191 13.15 12.38 11.65
CA GLY A 191 13.20 12.10 10.22
C GLY A 191 11.85 11.63 9.68
N PRO A 192 11.61 11.72 8.36
CA PRO A 192 10.37 11.29 7.74
C PRO A 192 9.95 9.85 8.10
N VAL A 193 8.64 9.63 8.23
CA VAL A 193 8.04 8.31 8.48
C VAL A 193 7.07 7.97 7.35
N ALA A 194 7.17 6.76 6.82
CA ALA A 194 6.31 6.26 5.76
C ALA A 194 5.39 5.15 6.27
N ILE A 195 4.10 5.21 5.91
CA ILE A 195 3.17 4.08 6.01
C ILE A 195 2.99 3.52 4.61
N GLN A 196 3.23 2.23 4.44
CA GLN A 196 3.06 1.51 3.17
C GLN A 196 1.90 0.54 3.30
N THR A 197 0.94 0.64 2.38
CA THR A 197 -0.27 -0.17 2.41
C THR A 197 -0.45 -0.94 1.11
N ILE A 198 -0.89 -2.19 1.22
CA ILE A 198 -1.16 -3.07 0.08
C ILE A 198 -2.19 -4.14 0.49
N TYR A 199 -2.88 -4.72 -0.49
CA TYR A 199 -3.70 -5.90 -0.29
C TYR A 199 -3.30 -7.01 -1.26
N SER A 200 -2.77 -8.11 -0.73
CA SER A 200 -2.27 -9.22 -1.54
C SER A 200 -3.36 -9.95 -2.32
N ALA A 201 -4.58 -10.02 -1.78
CA ALA A 201 -5.67 -10.73 -2.45
C ALA A 201 -6.31 -9.92 -3.59
N ASN A 202 -6.14 -8.59 -3.62
CA ASN A 202 -6.61 -7.74 -4.70
C ASN A 202 -5.70 -6.50 -4.83
N LEU A 203 -4.83 -6.49 -5.84
CA LEU A 203 -3.94 -5.36 -6.12
C LEU A 203 -4.67 -4.09 -6.58
N LEU A 204 -6.00 -4.13 -6.76
CA LEU A 204 -6.82 -2.95 -7.08
C LEU A 204 -7.54 -2.42 -5.83
N GLU A 205 -7.19 -2.91 -4.64
CA GLU A 205 -7.81 -2.52 -3.39
C GLU A 205 -7.56 -1.06 -3.04
N VAL A 206 -8.57 -0.46 -2.42
CA VAL A 206 -8.59 0.97 -2.13
C VAL A 206 -8.28 1.24 -0.66
N ASP A 207 -7.69 2.39 -0.40
CA ASP A 207 -7.61 2.97 0.92
C ASP A 207 -8.46 4.23 0.96
N VAL A 208 -9.27 4.38 2.00
CA VAL A 208 -9.97 5.61 2.33
C VAL A 208 -9.29 6.22 3.55
N LEU A 209 -8.66 7.38 3.35
CA LEU A 209 -8.11 8.18 4.41
C LEU A 209 -9.25 8.98 5.04
N THR A 210 -9.58 8.70 6.30
CA THR A 210 -10.77 9.30 6.97
C THR A 210 -10.42 10.37 7.99
N GLU A 211 -9.21 10.32 8.55
CA GLU A 211 -8.76 11.25 9.58
C GLU A 211 -7.24 11.45 9.50
N ILE A 212 -6.82 12.71 9.65
CA ILE A 212 -5.44 13.08 9.93
C ILE A 212 -5.51 14.14 11.04
N ASP A 213 -4.89 13.85 12.18
CA ASP A 213 -4.83 14.77 13.32
C ASP A 213 -3.39 14.95 13.77
N GLY A 214 -2.94 16.19 13.96
CA GLY A 214 -1.60 16.52 14.41
C GLY A 214 -0.95 17.64 13.63
N THR A 215 0.35 17.50 13.30
CA THR A 215 1.19 18.54 12.71
C THR A 215 1.99 18.02 11.52
N GLY A 216 2.41 18.93 10.64
CA GLY A 216 3.21 18.60 9.46
C GLY A 216 2.38 18.39 8.20
N THR A 217 3.04 17.84 7.18
CA THR A 217 2.44 17.58 5.87
C THR A 217 2.58 16.10 5.54
N LEU A 218 1.45 15.47 5.27
CA LEU A 218 1.34 14.11 4.76
C LEU A 218 1.34 14.15 3.23
N GLU A 219 2.28 13.44 2.62
CA GLU A 219 2.38 13.24 1.18
C GLU A 219 1.84 11.86 0.83
N VAL A 220 0.97 11.75 -0.18
CA VAL A 220 0.38 10.47 -0.58
C VAL A 220 0.87 10.09 -1.97
N TYR A 221 1.68 9.05 -2.03
CA TYR A 221 2.28 8.51 -3.24
C TYR A 221 1.44 7.35 -3.78
N MET A 222 1.22 7.36 -5.09
CA MET A 222 0.64 6.25 -5.84
C MET A 222 1.78 5.31 -6.22
N GLY A 223 2.02 4.34 -5.34
CA GLY A 223 3.14 3.42 -5.39
C GLY A 223 4.19 3.70 -4.33
N GLY A 224 5.45 3.44 -4.66
CA GLY A 224 6.60 3.72 -3.79
C GLY A 224 6.94 5.20 -3.78
N VAL A 225 7.77 5.62 -2.83
CA VAL A 225 8.30 6.99 -2.82
C VAL A 225 9.18 7.19 -4.06
N THR A 226 9.17 8.38 -4.65
CA THR A 226 10.10 8.76 -5.71
C THR A 226 10.82 10.05 -5.35
N LYS A 227 12.11 10.15 -5.70
CA LYS A 227 12.95 11.32 -5.41
C LYS A 227 12.37 12.62 -5.97
N ASN A 228 11.80 12.56 -7.17
CA ASN A 228 11.22 13.72 -7.85
C ASN A 228 9.76 14.00 -7.45
N LYS A 229 9.13 13.09 -6.69
CA LYS A 229 7.72 13.17 -6.29
C LYS A 229 6.73 13.13 -7.46
N ASP A 230 7.14 12.53 -8.59
CA ASP A 230 6.35 12.49 -9.83
C ASP A 230 5.04 11.69 -9.69
N ASN A 231 4.95 10.81 -8.68
CA ASN A 231 3.77 10.00 -8.36
C ASN A 231 3.06 10.42 -7.07
N VAL A 232 3.31 11.62 -6.53
CA VAL A 232 2.48 12.16 -5.44
C VAL A 232 1.13 12.61 -5.98
N LEU A 233 0.06 12.05 -5.42
CA LEU A 233 -1.31 12.40 -5.81
C LEU A 233 -1.90 13.51 -4.94
N ALA A 234 -1.51 13.58 -3.66
CA ALA A 234 -2.10 14.51 -2.72
C ALA A 234 -1.12 14.93 -1.61
N TYR A 235 -1.37 16.14 -1.09
CA TYR A 235 -0.72 16.71 0.08
C TYR A 235 -1.78 17.12 1.09
N TYR A 236 -1.62 16.71 2.35
CA TYR A 236 -2.50 17.09 3.44
C TYR A 236 -1.72 17.77 4.55
N ASN A 237 -2.15 18.97 4.93
CA ASN A 237 -1.68 19.58 6.17
C ASN A 237 -2.46 18.96 7.34
N ALA A 238 -1.74 18.35 8.29
CA ALA A 238 -2.37 17.62 9.40
C ALA A 238 -3.26 18.49 10.30
N GLN A 239 -3.13 19.83 10.25
CA GLN A 239 -3.95 20.78 11.02
C GLN A 239 -5.17 21.31 10.26
N THR A 240 -5.16 21.29 8.93
CA THR A 240 -6.18 21.97 8.10
C THR A 240 -6.78 21.08 7.00
N ASN A 241 -6.66 19.76 7.14
CA ASN A 241 -7.11 18.78 6.15
C ASN A 241 -8.61 18.47 6.20
N SER A 242 -9.35 18.89 7.23
CA SER A 242 -10.74 18.45 7.46
C SER A 242 -11.69 18.62 6.26
N PRO A 243 -11.57 19.65 5.39
CA PRO A 243 -12.43 19.74 4.21
C PRO A 243 -12.12 18.69 3.14
N TYR A 244 -10.93 18.09 3.17
CA TYR A 244 -10.45 17.19 2.11
C TYR A 244 -10.61 15.70 2.45
N LEU A 245 -11.17 15.38 3.62
CA LEU A 245 -11.40 14.02 4.07
C LEU A 245 -12.90 13.74 4.23
N PRO A 246 -13.35 12.50 4.03
CA PRO A 246 -12.57 11.32 3.60
C PRO A 246 -12.09 11.40 2.14
N GLN A 247 -10.94 10.80 1.81
CA GLN A 247 -10.43 10.70 0.43
C GLN A 247 -10.02 9.26 0.10
N LYS A 248 -10.45 8.79 -1.07
CA LYS A 248 -10.10 7.46 -1.60
C LYS A 248 -8.83 7.51 -2.45
N PHE A 249 -7.98 6.50 -2.28
CA PHE A 249 -6.78 6.22 -3.05
C PHE A 249 -6.84 4.80 -3.57
N GLN A 250 -6.66 4.61 -4.87
CA GLN A 250 -6.80 3.32 -5.53
C GLN A 250 -5.53 3.03 -6.32
N TYR A 251 -4.65 2.21 -5.79
CA TYR A 251 -3.37 1.82 -6.39
C TYR A 251 -2.90 0.51 -5.71
N PRO A 252 -2.08 -0.34 -6.38
CA PRO A 252 -1.56 -1.54 -5.72
C PRO A 252 -0.83 -1.28 -4.41
N LEU A 253 0.14 -0.36 -4.43
CA LEU A 253 0.86 0.11 -3.25
C LEU A 253 0.52 1.58 -2.98
N LYS A 254 0.15 1.94 -1.77
CA LYS A 254 0.03 3.36 -1.40
C LYS A 254 1.07 3.66 -0.33
N THR A 255 1.78 4.77 -0.48
CA THR A 255 2.77 5.21 0.51
C THR A 255 2.40 6.59 1.04
N TYR A 256 2.21 6.69 2.35
CA TYR A 256 1.87 7.91 3.06
C TYR A 256 3.10 8.38 3.83
N VAL A 257 3.69 9.51 3.45
CA VAL A 257 4.94 10.00 4.06
C VAL A 257 4.66 11.27 4.86
N LEU A 258 4.85 11.20 6.18
CA LEU A 258 4.91 12.39 7.03
C LEU A 258 6.36 12.89 7.05
N THR A 259 6.57 14.08 6.50
CA THR A 259 7.92 14.63 6.34
C THR A 259 8.50 15.24 7.61
N ARG A 260 7.65 15.69 8.53
CA ARG A 260 8.00 16.32 9.81
C ARG A 260 6.79 16.37 10.74
N GLY A 261 7.02 16.58 12.03
CA GLY A 261 5.95 16.72 13.03
C GLY A 261 5.43 15.37 13.50
N LYS A 262 4.24 15.36 14.09
CA LYS A 262 3.58 14.15 14.59
C LYS A 262 2.14 14.14 14.14
N ALA A 263 1.66 12.99 13.66
CA ALA A 263 0.29 12.85 13.23
C ALA A 263 -0.28 11.48 13.59
N ASN A 264 -1.59 11.44 13.82
CA ASN A 264 -2.38 10.23 13.82
C ASN A 264 -3.17 10.14 12.52
N ILE A 265 -3.10 8.99 11.85
CA ILE A 265 -3.71 8.77 10.54
C ILE A 265 -4.66 7.59 10.65
N ASN A 266 -5.91 7.74 10.23
CA ASN A 266 -6.86 6.62 10.16
C ASN A 266 -7.11 6.20 8.71
N ILE A 267 -6.91 4.91 8.43
CA ILE A 267 -7.10 4.31 7.10
C ILE A 267 -8.13 3.19 7.22
N THR A 268 -9.08 3.15 6.29
CA THR A 268 -10.07 2.08 6.15
C THR A 268 -10.17 1.61 4.70
N ARG A 269 -10.62 0.38 4.50
CA ARG A 269 -10.98 -0.17 3.18
C ARG A 269 -12.48 -0.28 2.98
N ASP A 270 -13.26 0.22 3.93
CA ASP A 270 -14.67 0.50 3.72
C ASP A 270 -14.81 1.66 2.72
N THR A 271 -15.21 1.33 1.49
CA THR A 271 -15.32 2.30 0.41
C THR A 271 -16.47 3.28 0.62
N ASP A 272 -17.47 2.92 1.44
CA ASP A 272 -18.63 3.77 1.70
C ASP A 272 -18.25 5.01 2.50
N GLU A 273 -17.16 4.94 3.29
CA GLU A 273 -16.60 6.09 4.00
C GLU A 273 -16.19 7.21 3.03
N PHE A 274 -15.74 6.90 1.81
CA PHE A 274 -15.42 7.92 0.81
C PHE A 274 -16.64 8.75 0.41
N GLY A 275 -17.84 8.20 0.43
CA GLY A 275 -19.04 8.94 0.06
C GLY A 275 -19.53 9.92 1.11
N LYS A 276 -19.15 9.72 2.38
CA LYS A 276 -19.71 10.47 3.53
C LYS A 276 -19.21 11.91 3.57
N THR A 277 -20.14 12.84 3.51
CA THR A 277 -19.88 14.28 3.70
C THR A 277 -20.37 14.72 5.07
N LYS A 278 -19.46 15.20 5.92
CA LYS A 278 -19.81 15.73 7.25
C LYS A 278 -20.46 17.11 7.14
N ASP A 279 -19.82 18.01 6.40
CA ASP A 279 -20.23 19.40 6.25
C ASP A 279 -20.06 19.91 4.81
N PHE A 280 -20.76 20.99 4.48
CA PHE A 280 -20.54 21.74 3.24
C PHE A 280 -19.12 22.35 3.20
N GLY A 281 -18.62 22.58 1.99
CA GLY A 281 -17.25 22.99 1.73
C GLY A 281 -16.28 21.81 1.61
N ARG A 282 -16.76 20.58 1.74
CA ARG A 282 -15.97 19.37 1.48
C ARG A 282 -15.45 19.38 0.04
N LYS A 283 -14.17 19.09 -0.12
CA LYS A 283 -13.43 19.02 -1.38
C LYS A 283 -12.78 17.64 -1.48
N GLY A 284 -12.50 17.22 -2.71
CA GLY A 284 -11.76 15.98 -2.93
C GLY A 284 -11.58 15.72 -4.41
N PHE A 285 -11.18 14.50 -4.73
CA PHE A 285 -11.05 14.05 -6.12
C PHE A 285 -11.47 12.59 -6.31
N ILE A 286 -11.78 12.23 -7.55
CA ILE A 286 -11.92 10.87 -8.02
C ILE A 286 -10.85 10.68 -9.11
N ALA A 287 -9.98 9.70 -8.91
CA ALA A 287 -8.89 9.37 -9.84
C ALA A 287 -8.90 7.88 -10.16
N SER A 288 -8.46 7.52 -11.36
CA SER A 288 -8.36 6.12 -11.77
C SER A 288 -7.18 5.38 -11.14
N THR A 289 -7.25 4.04 -11.16
CA THR A 289 -6.34 3.14 -10.46
C THR A 289 -4.86 3.34 -10.78
N PHE A 290 -4.51 3.73 -12.00
CA PHE A 290 -3.12 4.00 -12.41
C PHE A 290 -2.98 5.41 -12.96
N PHE A 291 -3.72 6.38 -12.40
CA PHE A 291 -3.76 7.74 -12.93
C PHE A 291 -2.35 8.30 -13.24
N ALA A 292 -2.25 8.98 -14.40
CA ALA A 292 -1.04 9.53 -15.00
C ALA A 292 -0.03 8.50 -15.55
N GLN A 293 -0.19 7.21 -15.25
CA GLN A 293 0.56 6.13 -15.90
C GLN A 293 -0.22 5.58 -17.09
N LEU A 294 0.51 5.19 -18.14
CA LEU A 294 -0.09 4.55 -19.29
C LEU A 294 -0.29 3.06 -18.95
N ASP A 295 -1.51 2.70 -18.54
CA ASP A 295 -1.89 1.34 -18.15
C ASP A 295 -3.27 1.01 -18.74
N ASP A 296 -3.53 -0.26 -18.99
CA ASP A 296 -4.79 -0.71 -19.55
C ASP A 296 -5.84 -1.06 -18.48
N ARG A 297 -5.54 -0.98 -17.18
CA ARG A 297 -6.47 -1.26 -16.07
C ARG A 297 -6.85 0.02 -15.35
N GLN A 298 -7.25 1.05 -16.10
CA GLN A 298 -7.73 2.29 -15.51
C GLN A 298 -9.22 2.16 -15.19
N HIS A 299 -9.52 2.09 -13.90
CA HIS A 299 -10.87 2.14 -13.34
C HIS A 299 -10.96 3.25 -12.30
N ALA A 300 -12.04 4.03 -12.34
CA ALA A 300 -12.42 4.96 -11.29
C ALA A 300 -13.92 4.84 -11.01
N TYR A 301 -14.27 4.85 -9.72
CA TYR A 301 -15.66 4.99 -9.28
C TYR A 301 -15.69 5.91 -8.08
N GLY A 302 -16.74 6.71 -7.91
CA GLY A 302 -16.95 7.45 -6.69
C GLY A 302 -18.35 8.00 -6.61
N LYS A 303 -18.99 7.78 -5.47
CA LYS A 303 -20.30 8.32 -5.13
C LYS A 303 -20.15 9.23 -3.93
N ILE A 304 -20.54 10.49 -4.08
CA ILE A 304 -20.45 11.51 -3.02
C ILE A 304 -21.85 11.90 -2.61
N LEU A 305 -22.10 11.89 -1.30
CA LEU A 305 -23.37 12.22 -0.70
C LEU A 305 -23.37 13.67 -0.20
N ALA A 306 -24.54 14.29 -0.16
CA ALA A 306 -24.78 15.53 0.56
C ALA A 306 -24.59 15.33 2.08
N PRO A 307 -24.37 16.40 2.86
CA PRO A 307 -24.41 16.31 4.31
C PRO A 307 -25.74 15.71 4.79
N ARG A 308 -25.70 14.94 5.87
CA ARG A 308 -26.89 14.25 6.40
C ARG A 308 -28.03 15.25 6.65
N GLY A 309 -29.21 14.94 6.12
CA GLY A 309 -30.42 15.79 6.27
C GLY A 309 -30.62 16.81 5.15
N PHE A 310 -29.75 16.87 4.15
CA PHE A 310 -29.90 17.74 2.98
C PHE A 310 -30.15 16.92 1.72
N SER A 311 -31.07 17.37 0.87
CA SER A 311 -31.44 16.71 -0.40
C SER A 311 -31.30 17.61 -1.64
N ASN A 312 -30.73 18.80 -1.45
CA ASN A 312 -30.57 19.84 -2.47
C ASN A 312 -29.17 20.48 -2.46
N ALA A 313 -28.15 19.73 -2.04
CA ALA A 313 -26.77 20.19 -2.09
C ALA A 313 -26.34 20.46 -3.54
N LYS A 314 -25.40 21.40 -3.73
CA LYS A 314 -24.84 21.70 -5.04
C LYS A 314 -23.44 21.10 -5.15
N PHE A 315 -23.26 20.10 -6.00
CA PHE A 315 -21.97 19.49 -6.29
C PHE A 315 -21.31 20.23 -7.46
N LYS A 316 -20.12 20.76 -7.22
CA LYS A 316 -19.27 21.36 -8.24
C LYS A 316 -18.21 20.35 -8.66
N LEU A 317 -18.21 19.94 -9.92
CA LEU A 317 -17.27 18.99 -10.49
C LEU A 317 -16.36 19.68 -11.52
N ARG A 318 -15.10 19.27 -11.59
CA ARG A 318 -14.15 19.76 -12.59
C ARG A 318 -13.18 18.67 -13.01
N PHE A 319 -13.22 18.27 -14.27
CA PHE A 319 -12.23 17.37 -14.85
C PHE A 319 -10.90 18.10 -15.06
N ILE A 320 -9.83 17.55 -14.52
CA ILE A 320 -8.46 18.04 -14.75
C ILE A 320 -7.82 17.23 -15.88
N ASN A 321 -8.08 15.92 -15.89
CA ASN A 321 -7.64 15.00 -16.92
C ASN A 321 -8.75 13.97 -17.18
N ALA A 322 -8.94 13.59 -18.44
CA ALA A 322 -9.78 12.47 -18.83
C ALA A 322 -9.27 11.93 -20.17
N ASP A 323 -8.54 10.81 -20.13
CA ASP A 323 -8.11 10.11 -21.33
C ASP A 323 -9.22 9.16 -21.78
N MET A 324 -9.94 9.53 -22.83
CA MET A 324 -11.09 8.79 -23.37
C MET A 324 -10.70 7.93 -24.59
N THR A 325 -9.40 7.63 -24.77
CA THR A 325 -8.90 6.87 -25.93
C THR A 325 -9.49 5.46 -25.99
N GLY A 326 -9.66 4.93 -27.20
CA GLY A 326 -10.11 3.56 -27.41
C GLY A 326 -11.59 3.35 -27.06
N ASN A 327 -11.87 2.30 -26.29
CA ASN A 327 -13.21 1.91 -25.86
C ASN A 327 -13.53 2.41 -24.44
N THR A 328 -12.85 3.47 -24.00
CA THR A 328 -13.06 4.06 -22.69
C THR A 328 -14.47 4.63 -22.58
N MET A 329 -15.15 4.31 -21.49
CA MET A 329 -16.44 4.90 -21.14
C MET A 329 -16.38 5.59 -19.78
N MET A 330 -17.12 6.68 -19.66
CA MET A 330 -17.27 7.40 -18.40
C MET A 330 -18.67 7.98 -18.32
N TYR A 331 -19.32 7.85 -17.17
CA TYR A 331 -20.60 8.52 -16.91
C TYR A 331 -20.55 9.31 -15.61
N ILE A 332 -21.39 10.35 -15.54
CA ILE A 332 -21.72 11.05 -14.30
C ILE A 332 -23.24 11.07 -14.17
N GLU A 333 -23.71 10.62 -13.01
CA GLU A 333 -25.12 10.69 -12.63
C GLU A 333 -25.29 11.53 -11.36
N GLY A 334 -26.36 12.30 -11.32
CA GLY A 334 -26.79 13.06 -10.15
C GLY A 334 -28.17 12.58 -9.70
N TYR A 335 -28.35 12.43 -8.40
CA TYR A 335 -29.60 11.92 -7.83
C TYR A 335 -30.24 12.90 -6.86
N GLN A 336 -31.57 12.81 -6.78
CA GLN A 336 -32.36 13.41 -5.74
C GLN A 336 -33.48 12.46 -5.32
N ASN A 337 -33.49 12.08 -4.04
CA ASN A 337 -34.41 11.12 -3.44
C ASN A 337 -34.47 9.79 -4.23
N GLY A 338 -33.33 9.32 -4.72
CA GLY A 338 -33.21 8.09 -5.51
C GLY A 338 -33.63 8.20 -6.98
N VAL A 339 -33.98 9.39 -7.47
CA VAL A 339 -34.30 9.64 -8.88
C VAL A 339 -33.12 10.31 -9.57
N THR A 340 -32.73 9.81 -10.75
CA THR A 340 -31.71 10.45 -11.60
C THR A 340 -32.25 11.77 -12.16
N ILE A 341 -31.56 12.86 -11.86
CA ILE A 341 -31.92 14.23 -12.27
C ILE A 341 -30.86 14.88 -13.18
N PHE A 342 -29.70 14.24 -13.28
CA PHE A 342 -28.60 14.64 -14.13
C PHE A 342 -27.89 13.39 -14.63
N GLU A 343 -27.59 13.35 -15.93
CA GLU A 343 -26.88 12.23 -16.55
C GLU A 343 -26.01 12.79 -17.68
N LYS A 344 -24.76 12.33 -17.76
CA LYS A 344 -23.85 12.62 -18.85
C LYS A 344 -22.92 11.44 -19.11
N ASP A 345 -22.96 10.97 -20.35
CA ASP A 345 -22.04 9.96 -20.86
C ASP A 345 -20.92 10.58 -21.68
N TYR A 346 -19.74 9.97 -21.56
CA TYR A 346 -18.54 10.32 -22.28
C TYR A 346 -17.88 9.07 -22.84
N ASN A 347 -17.30 9.22 -24.02
CA ASN A 347 -16.57 8.17 -24.73
C ASN A 347 -15.51 8.81 -25.64
N SER A 348 -14.88 8.02 -26.52
CA SER A 348 -13.86 8.50 -27.45
C SER A 348 -14.33 9.57 -28.45
N THR A 349 -15.64 9.74 -28.64
CA THR A 349 -16.25 10.75 -29.52
C THR A 349 -16.94 11.89 -28.77
N VAL A 350 -17.38 11.65 -27.53
CA VAL A 350 -18.03 12.63 -26.65
C VAL A 350 -17.10 12.87 -25.46
N LEU A 351 -16.26 13.91 -25.57
CA LEU A 351 -15.23 14.20 -24.58
C LEU A 351 -15.76 15.12 -23.47
N PRO A 352 -15.27 14.98 -22.22
CA PRO A 352 -15.56 15.93 -21.15
C PRO A 352 -14.83 17.26 -21.36
N ASP A 353 -15.52 18.37 -21.08
CA ASP A 353 -14.91 19.69 -21.03
C ASP A 353 -13.90 19.76 -19.87
N LEU A 354 -12.61 19.77 -20.19
CA LEU A 354 -11.55 19.91 -19.18
C LEU A 354 -11.55 21.32 -18.58
N ASN A 355 -11.25 21.41 -17.29
CA ASN A 355 -11.12 22.65 -16.51
C ASN A 355 -12.38 23.53 -16.44
N LYS A 356 -13.54 23.01 -16.86
CA LYS A 356 -14.83 23.67 -16.76
C LYS A 356 -15.64 23.09 -15.60
N ASP A 357 -16.39 23.96 -14.93
CA ASP A 357 -17.25 23.54 -13.83
C ASP A 357 -18.55 22.94 -14.35
N ILE A 358 -18.89 21.76 -13.82
CA ILE A 358 -20.20 21.13 -13.94
C ILE A 358 -20.88 21.27 -12.58
N PHE A 359 -22.16 21.62 -12.58
CA PHE A 359 -22.95 21.72 -11.35
C PHE A 359 -24.10 20.73 -11.38
N ILE A 360 -24.25 19.98 -10.29
CA ILE A 360 -25.34 19.04 -10.06
C ILE A 360 -26.00 19.45 -8.75
N THR A 361 -27.33 19.61 -8.74
CA THR A 361 -28.08 19.93 -7.52
C THR A 361 -28.88 18.72 -7.10
N GLY A 362 -28.57 18.09 -5.97
CA GLY A 362 -29.24 16.86 -5.53
C GLY A 362 -28.81 16.40 -4.13
N ASP A 363 -29.07 15.14 -3.82
CA ASP A 363 -28.59 14.50 -2.59
C ASP A 363 -27.27 13.74 -2.79
N SER A 364 -26.90 13.45 -4.03
CA SER A 364 -25.66 12.75 -4.36
C SER A 364 -25.29 12.91 -5.83
N PHE A 365 -24.03 12.65 -6.15
CA PHE A 365 -23.60 12.33 -7.50
C PHE A 365 -22.72 11.08 -7.49
N GLU A 366 -22.67 10.38 -8.60
CA GLU A 366 -21.68 9.35 -8.83
C GLU A 366 -20.98 9.53 -10.17
N MET A 367 -19.75 9.03 -10.23
CA MET A 367 -18.94 9.03 -11.43
C MET A 367 -18.29 7.66 -11.56
N TYR A 368 -18.26 7.16 -12.79
CA TYR A 368 -17.63 5.91 -13.17
C TYR A 368 -16.79 6.12 -14.42
N TYR A 369 -15.63 5.48 -14.47
CA TYR A 369 -14.72 5.46 -15.61
C TYR A 369 -14.11 4.07 -15.74
N ASP A 370 -14.11 3.53 -16.96
CA ASP A 370 -13.45 2.28 -17.30
C ASP A 370 -12.83 2.36 -18.70
N SER A 371 -11.52 2.09 -18.75
CA SER A 371 -10.72 2.06 -19.99
C SER A 371 -10.95 0.81 -20.86
N ASN A 372 -11.51 -0.25 -20.30
CA ASN A 372 -11.64 -1.55 -20.96
C ASN A 372 -13.09 -2.02 -21.14
N SER A 373 -14.05 -1.13 -20.97
CA SER A 373 -15.46 -1.49 -21.04
C SER A 373 -15.75 -2.21 -22.37
N PHE A 374 -16.11 -3.50 -22.28
CA PHE A 374 -16.63 -4.34 -23.38
C PHE A 374 -15.66 -4.80 -24.50
N SER A 375 -14.34 -4.71 -24.36
CA SER A 375 -13.42 -5.04 -25.47
C SER A 375 -12.37 -6.13 -25.19
N GLN A 376 -12.09 -6.96 -26.19
CA GLN A 376 -10.98 -7.94 -26.17
C GLN A 376 -9.61 -7.29 -26.38
N GLN A 377 -9.56 -6.09 -26.97
CA GLN A 377 -8.32 -5.36 -27.25
C GLN A 377 -8.16 -4.21 -26.26
N LYS A 378 -7.35 -4.45 -25.23
CA LYS A 378 -7.07 -3.47 -24.19
C LYS A 378 -6.16 -2.36 -24.72
N ILE A 379 -6.61 -1.10 -24.62
CA ILE A 379 -5.85 0.06 -25.06
C ILE A 379 -5.45 0.85 -23.81
N PRO A 380 -4.15 0.98 -23.51
CA PRO A 380 -3.69 1.74 -22.36
C PRO A 380 -4.12 3.21 -22.41
N THR A 381 -4.53 3.77 -21.28
CA THR A 381 -4.84 5.20 -21.11
C THR A 381 -4.12 5.78 -19.91
N ARG A 382 -4.01 7.11 -19.85
CA ARG A 382 -3.53 7.83 -18.66
C ARG A 382 -4.60 8.02 -17.58
N GLY A 383 -5.79 7.50 -17.82
CA GLY A 383 -6.90 7.51 -16.88
C GLY A 383 -7.59 8.86 -16.72
N VAL A 384 -8.22 9.07 -15.57
CA VAL A 384 -9.06 10.23 -15.27
C VAL A 384 -8.73 10.82 -13.90
N TYR A 385 -8.89 12.14 -13.78
CA TYR A 385 -8.79 12.87 -12.54
C TYR A 385 -9.83 14.00 -12.51
N MET A 386 -10.80 13.89 -11.61
CA MET A 386 -11.87 14.86 -11.42
C MET A 386 -11.85 15.39 -10.00
N LYS A 387 -11.91 16.70 -9.82
CA LYS A 387 -12.09 17.34 -8.51
C LYS A 387 -13.57 17.56 -8.24
N PHE A 388 -13.96 17.50 -6.97
CA PHE A 388 -15.30 17.86 -6.52
C PHE A 388 -15.28 18.84 -5.34
N GLU A 389 -16.36 19.59 -5.19
CA GLU A 389 -16.68 20.38 -4.01
C GLU A 389 -18.18 20.29 -3.71
N VAL A 390 -18.54 20.08 -2.43
CA VAL A 390 -19.93 20.01 -1.97
C VAL A 390 -20.32 21.37 -1.40
N LEU A 391 -21.21 22.08 -2.09
CA LEU A 391 -21.63 23.43 -1.76
C LEU A 391 -23.03 23.44 -1.14
N LYS A 392 -23.30 24.50 -0.36
CA LYS A 392 -24.65 24.82 0.08
C LYS A 392 -25.57 25.01 -1.14
N PRO A 393 -26.89 24.75 -0.99
CA PRO A 393 -27.89 24.94 -2.04
C PRO A 393 -27.83 26.33 -2.68
#